data_AF-A0A2D7Y4V3-F1
#
_entry.id   AF-A0A2D7Y4V3-F1
#
_cell.length_a   1.000
_cell.length_b   1.000
_cell.length_c   1.000
_cell.angle_alpha   90.00
_cell.angle_beta   90.00
_cell.angle_gamma   90.00
#
_symmetry.space_group_name_H-M   'P 1'
#
loop_
_entity.id
_entity.type
_entity.pdbx_description
1 polymer ?
#
loop_
_entity_poly.entity_id
_entity_poly.type
_entity_poly.pdbx_seq_one_letter_code
_entity_poly.pdbx_strand_id
1 'polypeptide(L)'
;MTHAPHSEVAQHAAEAAHDVAEAVFPPFDPTYFASQLFWLAIFFVVLYVALDRFILPKIKTTIEDRRDRIADDLDAAANAKADAEAAGEAYEKALAEARTKAHVIAADTRKALDAEIAKETAEVEAELSAKQDASEAAIRKAKDKAFADVRGIATAATAAAVEALAGVEMSEADAGKTVDGLLKAKEA
;
A
#
# COMPACT_ATOMS: atom_id res chain seq x y z
N MET A 1 123.19 3.45 -43.29
CA MET A 1 122.43 3.60 -42.04
C MET A 1 121.39 4.68 -42.25
N THR A 2 120.13 4.31 -42.00
CA THR A 2 119.01 5.15 -41.52
C THR A 2 118.55 6.29 -42.45
N HIS A 3 117.57 6.03 -43.32
CA HIS A 3 116.11 6.15 -43.12
C HIS A 3 115.62 7.55 -43.53
N ALA A 4 114.88 7.61 -44.63
CA ALA A 4 114.08 8.76 -45.05
C ALA A 4 112.65 8.55 -44.55
N PRO A 5 112.15 9.30 -43.55
CA PRO A 5 110.77 9.17 -43.08
C PRO A 5 109.90 10.38 -43.45
N HIS A 6 110.21 11.11 -44.54
CA HIS A 6 109.50 12.36 -44.86
C HIS A 6 108.80 12.39 -46.23
N SER A 7 109.11 11.51 -47.18
CA SER A 7 108.40 11.49 -48.48
C SER A 7 107.19 10.55 -48.48
N GLU A 8 107.28 9.35 -47.90
CA GLU A 8 106.13 8.42 -47.80
C GLU A 8 105.06 8.96 -46.85
N VAL A 9 105.45 9.59 -45.74
CA VAL A 9 104.50 10.19 -44.78
C VAL A 9 103.78 11.39 -45.40
N ALA A 10 104.45 12.17 -46.25
CA ALA A 10 103.85 13.29 -46.97
C ALA A 10 102.94 12.83 -48.12
N GLN A 11 103.30 11.75 -48.82
CA GLN A 11 102.45 11.15 -49.86
C GLN A 11 101.22 10.47 -49.26
N HIS A 12 101.34 9.70 -48.18
CA HIS A 12 100.20 9.14 -47.47
C HIS A 12 99.32 10.20 -46.81
N ALA A 13 99.88 11.30 -46.32
CA ALA A 13 99.10 12.42 -45.78
C ALA A 13 98.39 13.24 -46.87
N ALA A 14 98.99 13.38 -48.06
CA ALA A 14 98.38 14.05 -49.21
C ALA A 14 97.29 13.19 -49.89
N GLU A 15 97.48 11.87 -49.95
CA GLU A 15 96.50 10.91 -50.49
C GLU A 15 95.32 10.75 -49.52
N ALA A 16 95.58 10.65 -48.20
CA ALA A 16 94.53 10.70 -47.19
C ALA A 16 93.81 12.06 -47.11
N ALA A 17 94.46 13.18 -47.45
CA ALA A 17 93.81 14.49 -47.51
C ALA A 17 92.99 14.71 -48.79
N HIS A 18 93.33 14.04 -49.90
CA HIS A 18 92.56 14.09 -51.16
C HIS A 18 91.27 13.25 -51.06
N ASP A 19 91.33 12.07 -50.43
CA ASP A 19 90.14 11.23 -50.19
C ASP A 19 89.17 11.82 -49.15
N VAL A 20 89.66 12.69 -48.25
CA VAL A 20 88.85 13.27 -47.16
C VAL A 20 88.16 14.59 -47.56
N ALA A 21 88.62 15.27 -48.60
CA ALA A 21 87.98 16.50 -49.10
C ALA A 21 86.66 16.24 -49.86
N GLU A 22 86.47 15.02 -50.38
CA GLU A 22 85.21 14.54 -50.98
C GLU A 22 84.50 13.52 -50.07
N ALA A 23 84.99 13.31 -48.84
CA ALA A 23 84.32 12.47 -47.86
C ALA A 23 83.15 13.24 -47.23
N VAL A 24 82.04 13.31 -47.97
CA VAL A 24 80.73 13.52 -47.37
C VAL A 24 80.61 12.54 -46.21
N PHE A 25 80.33 13.03 -45.01
CA PHE A 25 80.17 12.20 -43.81
C PHE A 25 79.30 10.99 -44.20
N PRO A 26 79.81 9.74 -44.15
CA PRO A 26 79.17 8.61 -44.86
C PRO A 26 77.67 8.40 -44.55
N PRO A 27 77.16 8.73 -43.35
CA PRO A 27 75.73 8.75 -43.06
C PRO A 27 74.87 9.82 -43.77
N PHE A 28 75.47 10.87 -44.34
CA PHE A 28 74.79 12.02 -44.94
C PHE A 28 75.16 12.23 -46.41
N ASP A 29 75.38 11.14 -47.15
CA ASP A 29 75.56 11.20 -48.59
C ASP A 29 74.21 11.40 -49.33
N PRO A 30 73.99 12.56 -49.98
CA PRO A 30 72.73 12.90 -50.63
C PRO A 30 72.38 12.02 -51.83
N THR A 31 73.33 11.26 -52.38
CA THR A 31 73.09 10.35 -53.50
C THR A 31 72.14 9.20 -53.14
N TYR A 32 72.14 8.73 -51.89
CA TYR A 32 71.27 7.65 -51.43
C TYR A 32 69.92 8.12 -50.87
N PHE A 33 69.75 9.43 -50.63
CA PHE A 33 68.54 9.98 -50.02
C PHE A 33 67.28 9.70 -50.85
N ALA A 34 67.37 9.74 -52.19
CA ALA A 34 66.23 9.44 -53.05
C ALA A 34 65.75 7.98 -52.90
N SER A 35 66.67 7.03 -52.82
CA SER A 35 66.35 5.60 -52.62
C SER A 35 65.80 5.35 -51.21
N GLN A 36 66.41 5.97 -50.18
CA GLN A 36 65.95 5.86 -48.80
C GLN A 36 64.53 6.43 -48.63
N LEU A 37 64.24 7.58 -49.24
CA LEU A 37 62.91 8.20 -49.21
C LEU A 37 61.89 7.37 -50.00
N PHE A 38 62.29 6.76 -51.12
CA PHE A 38 61.42 5.87 -51.90
C PHE A 38 61.00 4.64 -51.08
N TRP A 39 61.95 3.92 -50.47
CA TRP A 39 61.63 2.77 -49.62
C TRP A 39 60.88 3.18 -48.35
N LEU A 40 61.25 4.30 -47.73
CA LEU A 40 60.50 4.87 -46.61
C LEU A 40 59.05 5.10 -46.98
N ALA A 41 58.79 5.72 -48.14
CA ALA A 41 57.43 5.95 -48.63
C ALA A 41 56.67 4.64 -48.85
N ILE A 42 57.30 3.62 -49.43
CA ILE A 42 56.68 2.29 -49.61
C ILE A 42 56.32 1.68 -48.25
N PHE A 43 57.27 1.58 -47.32
CA PHE A 43 57.01 1.01 -46.00
C PHE A 43 55.98 1.82 -45.21
N PHE A 44 56.01 3.14 -45.32
CA PHE A 44 55.04 4.03 -44.68
C PHE A 44 53.63 3.80 -45.25
N VAL A 45 53.48 3.68 -46.57
CA VAL A 45 52.19 3.38 -47.20
C VAL A 45 51.69 1.99 -46.79
N VAL A 46 52.56 0.98 -46.81
CA VAL A 46 52.18 -0.38 -46.37
C VAL A 46 51.75 -0.38 -44.90
N LEU A 47 52.50 0.28 -44.03
CA LEU A 47 52.16 0.43 -42.61
C LEU A 47 50.85 1.19 -42.43
N TYR A 48 50.65 2.29 -43.17
CA TYR A 48 49.44 3.09 -43.12
C TYR A 48 48.20 2.25 -43.49
N VAL A 49 48.27 1.49 -44.58
CA VAL A 49 47.18 0.59 -45.01
C VAL A 49 46.96 -0.53 -43.99
N ALA A 50 48.02 -1.06 -43.38
CA ALA A 50 47.88 -2.06 -42.32
C ALA A 50 47.19 -1.47 -41.06
N LEU A 51 47.53 -0.25 -40.66
CA LEU A 51 46.87 0.43 -39.53
C LEU A 51 45.41 0.74 -39.84
N ASP A 52 45.14 1.30 -41.02
CA ASP A 52 43.78 1.63 -41.48
C ASP A 52 42.89 0.39 -41.54
N ARG A 53 43.43 -0.71 -42.09
CA ARG A 53 42.62 -1.92 -42.30
C ARG A 53 42.53 -2.85 -41.09
N PHE A 54 43.50 -2.84 -40.17
CA PHE A 54 43.51 -3.80 -39.04
C PHE A 54 43.33 -3.15 -37.67
N ILE A 55 43.94 -1.99 -37.42
CA ILE A 55 43.94 -1.39 -36.06
C ILE A 55 42.72 -0.48 -35.87
N LEU A 56 42.46 0.44 -36.81
CA LEU A 56 41.30 1.34 -36.73
C LEU A 56 39.95 0.63 -36.60
N PRO A 57 39.62 -0.44 -37.37
CA PRO A 57 38.34 -1.11 -37.21
C PRO A 57 38.19 -1.74 -35.82
N LYS A 58 39.25 -2.32 -35.23
CA LYS A 58 39.16 -2.91 -33.88
C LYS A 58 38.86 -1.89 -32.79
N ILE A 59 39.47 -0.71 -32.89
CA ILE A 59 39.20 0.40 -31.96
C ILE A 59 37.77 0.91 -32.14
N LYS A 60 37.34 1.08 -33.41
CA LYS A 60 35.98 1.51 -33.73
C LYS A 60 34.93 0.56 -33.16
N THR A 61 35.07 -0.75 -33.39
CA THR A 61 34.15 -1.77 -32.85
C THR A 61 34.09 -1.71 -31.33
N THR A 62 35.23 -1.59 -30.63
CA THR A 62 35.22 -1.51 -29.16
C THR A 62 34.49 -0.27 -28.63
N ILE A 63 34.61 0.86 -29.34
CA ILE A 63 33.90 2.10 -28.97
C ILE A 63 32.41 1.94 -29.24
N GLU A 64 32.03 1.37 -30.39
CA GLU A 64 30.63 1.08 -30.74
C GLU A 64 30.00 0.12 -29.73
N ASP A 65 30.62 -1.03 -29.43
CA ASP A 65 30.14 -2.00 -28.45
C ASP A 65 29.90 -1.37 -27.07
N ARG A 66 30.81 -0.48 -26.63
CA ARG A 66 30.65 0.23 -25.35
C ARG A 66 29.50 1.23 -25.40
N ARG A 67 29.35 1.96 -26.51
CA ARG A 67 28.26 2.91 -26.68
C ARG A 67 26.91 2.21 -26.70
N ASP A 68 26.82 1.11 -27.43
CA ASP A 68 25.60 0.31 -27.55
C ASP A 68 25.23 -0.27 -26.18
N ARG A 69 26.21 -0.85 -25.46
CA ARG A 69 25.97 -1.34 -24.09
C ARG A 69 25.52 -0.25 -23.12
N ILE A 70 26.11 0.94 -23.19
CA ILE A 70 25.69 2.08 -22.35
C ILE A 70 24.27 2.52 -22.71
N ALA A 71 23.92 2.53 -24.00
CA ALA A 71 22.58 2.86 -24.44
C ALA A 71 21.56 1.82 -23.94
N ASP A 72 21.87 0.54 -24.11
CA ASP A 72 21.03 -0.57 -23.61
C ASP A 72 20.86 -0.50 -22.08
N ASP A 73 21.94 -0.26 -21.33
CA ASP A 73 21.90 -0.13 -19.87
C ASP A 73 21.05 1.09 -19.44
N LEU A 74 21.14 2.21 -20.18
CA LEU A 74 20.35 3.42 -19.91
C LEU A 74 18.87 3.21 -20.22
N ASP A 75 18.55 2.55 -21.34
CA ASP A 75 17.18 2.23 -21.73
C ASP A 75 16.56 1.23 -20.75
N ALA A 76 17.31 0.21 -20.33
CA ALA A 76 16.89 -0.73 -19.29
C ALA A 76 16.62 -0.02 -17.95
N ALA A 77 17.50 0.91 -17.55
CA ALA A 77 17.31 1.70 -16.34
C ALA A 77 16.10 2.64 -16.43
N ALA A 78 15.87 3.25 -17.59
CA ALA A 78 14.71 4.10 -17.83
C ALA A 78 13.40 3.30 -17.76
N ASN A 79 13.36 2.12 -18.39
CA ASN A 79 12.20 1.22 -18.32
C ASN A 79 11.95 0.73 -16.89
N ALA A 80 12.99 0.27 -16.18
CA ALA A 80 12.86 -0.16 -14.79
C ALA A 80 12.36 0.97 -13.87
N LYS A 81 12.79 2.22 -14.13
CA LYS A 81 12.29 3.39 -13.41
C LYS A 81 10.82 3.64 -13.73
N ALA A 82 10.42 3.61 -14.99
CA ALA A 82 9.03 3.79 -15.40
C ALA A 82 8.11 2.71 -14.80
N ASP A 83 8.54 1.46 -14.80
CA ASP A 83 7.82 0.35 -14.18
C ASP A 83 7.67 0.53 -12.67
N ALA A 84 8.74 0.99 -11.99
CA ALA A 84 8.70 1.28 -10.55
C ALA A 84 7.76 2.46 -10.22
N GLU A 85 7.78 3.52 -11.02
CA GLU A 85 6.85 4.65 -10.88
C GLU A 85 5.40 4.21 -11.09
N ALA A 86 5.12 3.45 -12.16
CA ALA A 86 3.79 2.91 -12.43
C ALA A 86 3.29 1.95 -11.33
N ALA A 87 4.18 1.10 -10.81
CA ALA A 87 3.86 0.23 -9.68
C ALA A 87 3.58 1.03 -8.40
N GLY A 88 4.34 2.11 -8.16
CA GLY A 88 4.14 3.03 -7.04
C GLY A 88 2.77 3.72 -7.11
N GLU A 89 2.42 4.27 -8.27
CA GLU A 89 1.12 4.90 -8.50
C GLU A 89 -0.03 3.91 -8.33
N ALA A 90 0.10 2.69 -8.88
CA ALA A 90 -0.90 1.64 -8.74
C ALA A 90 -1.08 1.22 -7.27
N TYR A 91 0.02 1.12 -6.52
CA TYR A 91 -0.01 0.81 -5.09
C TYR A 91 -0.71 1.89 -4.27
N GLU A 92 -0.35 3.17 -4.46
CA GLU A 92 -1.00 4.29 -3.77
C GLU A 92 -2.49 4.38 -4.09
N LYS A 93 -2.86 4.16 -5.37
CA LYS A 93 -4.26 4.10 -5.79
C LYS A 93 -4.99 2.94 -5.10
N ALA A 94 -4.42 1.74 -5.10
CA ALA A 94 -5.01 0.58 -4.44
C ALA A 94 -5.19 0.81 -2.94
N LEU A 95 -4.22 1.46 -2.29
CA LEU A 95 -4.29 1.80 -0.87
C LEU A 95 -5.40 2.83 -0.58
N ALA A 96 -5.52 3.87 -1.42
CA ALA A 96 -6.59 4.85 -1.30
C ALA A 96 -7.96 4.20 -1.49
N GLU A 97 -8.13 3.37 -2.53
CA GLU A 97 -9.38 2.63 -2.77
C GLU A 97 -9.72 1.68 -1.62
N ALA A 98 -8.74 0.97 -1.07
CA ALA A 98 -8.94 0.08 0.07
C ALA A 98 -9.41 0.84 1.32
N ARG A 99 -8.81 2.00 1.61
CA ARG A 99 -9.23 2.88 2.71
C ARG A 99 -10.65 3.38 2.51
N THR A 100 -10.99 3.85 1.31
CA THR A 100 -12.35 4.28 0.98
C THR A 100 -13.35 3.14 1.15
N LYS A 101 -13.06 1.95 0.62
CA LYS A 101 -13.91 0.77 0.79
C LYS A 101 -14.10 0.39 2.25
N ALA A 102 -13.04 0.43 3.06
CA ALA A 102 -13.13 0.15 4.50
C ALA A 102 -14.05 1.17 5.22
N HIS A 103 -13.93 2.46 4.89
CA HIS A 103 -14.82 3.48 5.45
C HIS A 103 -16.28 3.29 5.05
N VAL A 104 -16.53 2.94 3.78
CA VAL A 104 -17.89 2.64 3.29
C VAL A 104 -18.47 1.43 4.02
N ILE A 105 -17.72 0.32 4.10
CA ILE A 105 -18.16 -0.90 4.80
C ILE A 105 -18.45 -0.60 6.27
N ALA A 106 -17.60 0.17 6.95
CA ALA A 106 -17.83 0.53 8.35
C ALA A 106 -19.09 1.39 8.53
N ALA A 107 -19.32 2.36 7.64
CA ALA A 107 -20.49 3.21 7.67
C ALA A 107 -21.79 2.43 7.38
N ASP A 108 -21.78 1.57 6.36
CA ASP A 108 -22.92 0.73 5.99
C ASP A 108 -23.24 -0.29 7.08
N THR A 109 -22.23 -0.92 7.66
CA THR A 109 -22.40 -1.85 8.79
C THR A 109 -23.01 -1.15 9.98
N ARG A 110 -22.51 0.04 10.34
CA ARG A 110 -23.07 0.81 11.46
C ARG A 110 -24.52 1.19 11.20
N LYS A 111 -24.84 1.64 9.98
CA LYS A 111 -26.21 1.98 9.60
C LYS A 111 -27.15 0.77 9.66
N ALA A 112 -26.69 -0.41 9.24
CA ALA A 112 -27.46 -1.64 9.31
C ALA A 112 -27.70 -2.06 10.77
N LEU A 113 -26.66 -2.03 11.62
CA LEU A 113 -26.78 -2.33 13.04
C LEU A 113 -27.71 -1.36 13.77
N ASP A 114 -27.59 -0.05 13.51
CA ASP A 114 -28.46 0.95 14.12
C ASP A 114 -29.94 0.71 13.74
N ALA A 115 -30.21 0.30 12.50
CA ALA A 115 -31.55 -0.05 12.04
C ALA A 115 -32.08 -1.34 12.70
N GLU A 116 -31.23 -2.35 12.86
CA GLU A 116 -31.58 -3.61 13.51
C GLU A 116 -31.85 -3.42 15.01
N ILE A 117 -31.00 -2.67 15.70
CA ILE A 117 -31.19 -2.28 17.11
C ILE A 117 -32.49 -1.51 17.27
N ALA A 118 -32.78 -0.53 16.39
CA ALA A 118 -34.02 0.23 16.47
C ALA A 118 -35.25 -0.66 16.28
N LYS A 119 -35.18 -1.62 15.36
CA LYS A 119 -36.26 -2.59 15.13
C LYS A 119 -36.47 -3.49 16.34
N GLU A 120 -35.41 -4.10 16.86
CA GLU A 120 -35.48 -5.02 18.00
C GLU A 120 -35.95 -4.29 19.27
N THR A 121 -35.48 -3.06 19.48
CA THR A 121 -35.96 -2.20 20.58
C THR A 121 -37.46 -1.94 20.47
N ALA A 122 -37.96 -1.63 19.26
CA ALA A 122 -39.38 -1.39 19.04
C ALA A 122 -40.23 -2.65 19.26
N GLU A 123 -39.73 -3.83 18.87
CA GLU A 123 -40.40 -5.11 19.12
C GLU A 123 -40.46 -5.43 20.62
N VAL A 124 -39.34 -5.27 21.33
CA VAL A 124 -39.27 -5.49 22.79
C VAL A 124 -40.16 -4.51 23.55
N GLU A 125 -40.19 -3.24 23.16
CA GLU A 125 -41.06 -2.23 23.79
C GLU A 125 -42.54 -2.57 23.58
N ALA A 126 -42.91 -3.02 22.38
CA ALA A 126 -44.28 -3.47 22.10
C ALA A 126 -44.67 -4.71 22.93
N GLU A 127 -43.77 -5.69 23.07
CA GLU A 127 -44.02 -6.87 23.91
C GLU A 127 -44.13 -6.47 25.40
N LEU A 128 -43.27 -5.57 25.86
CA LEU A 128 -43.29 -5.09 27.24
C LEU A 128 -44.60 -4.35 27.55
N SER A 129 -45.05 -3.46 26.67
CA SER A 129 -46.32 -2.76 26.80
C SER A 129 -47.50 -3.73 26.84
N ALA A 130 -47.54 -4.72 25.95
CA ALA A 130 -48.60 -5.75 25.96
C ALA A 130 -48.60 -6.56 27.27
N LYS A 131 -47.42 -6.89 27.80
CA LYS A 131 -47.29 -7.61 29.07
C LYS A 131 -47.70 -6.75 30.27
N GLN A 132 -47.41 -5.46 30.25
CA GLN A 132 -47.87 -4.50 31.27
C GLN A 132 -49.40 -4.43 31.27
N ASP A 133 -50.04 -4.23 30.11
CA ASP A 133 -51.49 -4.19 29.97
C ASP A 133 -52.16 -5.47 30.46
N ALA A 134 -51.62 -6.64 30.08
CA ALA A 134 -52.11 -7.94 30.53
C ALA A 134 -52.00 -8.10 32.07
N SER A 135 -50.88 -7.64 32.65
CA SER A 135 -50.65 -7.68 34.10
C SER A 135 -51.59 -6.73 34.85
N GLU A 136 -51.82 -5.52 34.33
CA GLU A 136 -52.78 -4.59 34.89
C GLU A 136 -54.20 -5.14 34.85
N ALA A 137 -54.61 -5.75 33.73
CA ALA A 137 -55.92 -6.39 33.61
C ALA A 137 -56.07 -7.56 34.61
N ALA A 138 -55.03 -8.38 34.79
CA ALA A 138 -55.02 -9.46 35.77
C ALA A 138 -55.12 -8.93 37.22
N ILE A 139 -54.40 -7.86 37.54
CA ILE A 139 -54.47 -7.20 38.86
C ILE A 139 -55.86 -6.63 39.11
N ARG A 140 -56.46 -5.94 38.13
CA ARG A 140 -57.84 -5.42 38.26
C ARG A 140 -58.84 -6.55 38.52
N LYS A 141 -58.77 -7.62 37.73
CA LYS A 141 -59.64 -8.79 37.92
C LYS A 141 -59.44 -9.46 39.29
N ALA A 142 -58.20 -9.57 39.76
CA ALA A 142 -57.90 -10.12 41.09
C ALA A 142 -58.44 -9.23 42.21
N LYS A 143 -58.31 -7.90 42.07
CA LYS A 143 -58.90 -6.93 43.00
C LYS A 143 -60.42 -7.05 43.02
N ASP A 144 -61.08 -7.04 41.87
CA ASP A 144 -62.54 -7.12 41.77
C ASP A 144 -63.06 -8.41 42.41
N LYS A 145 -62.37 -9.54 42.17
CA LYS A 145 -62.68 -10.81 42.82
C LYS A 145 -62.51 -10.73 44.33
N ALA A 146 -61.38 -10.19 44.82
CA ALA A 146 -61.13 -10.06 46.25
C ALA A 146 -62.18 -9.18 46.94
N PHE A 147 -62.59 -8.07 46.32
CA PHE A 147 -63.68 -7.23 46.84
C PHE A 147 -65.03 -7.95 46.84
N ALA A 148 -65.33 -8.72 45.81
CA ALA A 148 -66.54 -9.55 45.77
C ALA A 148 -66.55 -10.62 46.88
N ASP A 149 -65.42 -11.31 47.07
CA ASP A 149 -65.25 -12.32 48.12
C ASP A 149 -65.42 -11.69 49.52
N VAL A 150 -64.80 -10.53 49.77
CA VAL A 150 -64.96 -9.78 51.04
C VAL A 150 -66.41 -9.35 51.27
N ARG A 151 -67.10 -8.87 50.23
CA ARG A 151 -68.52 -8.50 50.31
C ARG A 151 -69.41 -9.69 50.63
N GLY A 152 -69.12 -10.85 50.03
CA GLY A 152 -69.79 -12.11 50.35
C GLY A 152 -69.60 -12.50 51.82
N ILE A 153 -68.36 -12.47 52.32
CA ILE A 153 -68.04 -12.75 53.73
C ILE A 153 -68.74 -11.75 54.66
N ALA A 154 -68.71 -10.45 54.35
CA ALA A 154 -69.36 -9.42 55.15
C ALA A 154 -70.88 -9.59 55.18
N THR A 155 -71.49 -9.97 54.06
CA THR A 155 -72.94 -10.23 53.96
C THR A 155 -73.33 -11.44 54.82
N ALA A 156 -72.59 -12.55 54.68
CA ALA A 156 -72.81 -13.75 55.47
C ALA A 156 -72.61 -13.51 56.98
N ALA A 157 -71.54 -12.80 57.36
CA ALA A 157 -71.28 -12.43 58.75
C ALA A 157 -72.37 -11.49 59.32
N THR A 158 -72.88 -10.55 58.53
CA THR A 158 -73.96 -9.65 58.93
C THR A 158 -75.28 -10.41 59.13
N ALA A 159 -75.62 -11.33 58.24
CA ALA A 159 -76.80 -12.19 58.38
C ALA A 159 -76.71 -13.04 59.65
N ALA A 160 -75.58 -13.72 59.88
CA ALA A 160 -75.35 -14.53 61.06
C ALA A 160 -75.38 -13.71 62.36
N ALA A 161 -74.84 -12.49 62.35
CA ALA A 161 -74.88 -11.60 63.52
C ALA A 161 -76.31 -11.14 63.86
N VAL A 162 -77.14 -10.85 62.86
CA VAL A 162 -78.55 -10.45 63.07
C VAL A 162 -79.38 -11.63 63.58
N GLU A 163 -79.19 -12.82 63.01
CA GLU A 163 -79.87 -14.03 63.47
C GLU A 163 -79.52 -14.33 64.95
N ALA A 164 -78.24 -14.25 65.31
CA ALA A 164 -77.78 -14.49 66.68
C ALA A 164 -78.25 -13.44 67.70
N LEU A 165 -78.40 -12.17 67.30
CA LEU A 165 -78.70 -11.06 68.22
C LEU A 165 -80.20 -10.74 68.33
N ALA A 166 -80.92 -10.79 67.21
CA ALA A 166 -82.33 -10.41 67.13
C ALA A 166 -83.28 -11.62 67.04
N GLY A 167 -82.77 -12.83 66.78
CA GLY A 167 -83.58 -14.04 66.62
C GLY A 167 -84.51 -14.03 65.39
N VAL A 168 -84.23 -13.15 64.42
CA VAL A 168 -84.98 -13.00 63.17
C VAL A 168 -84.09 -13.45 62.03
N GLU A 169 -84.58 -14.38 61.21
CA GLU A 169 -83.89 -14.73 59.97
C GLU A 169 -83.96 -13.54 59.00
N MET A 170 -82.78 -13.05 58.62
CA MET A 170 -82.63 -12.03 57.59
C MET A 170 -82.30 -12.70 56.26
N SER A 171 -83.04 -12.34 55.20
CA SER A 171 -82.72 -12.85 53.86
C SER A 171 -81.35 -12.36 53.40
N GLU A 172 -80.62 -13.20 52.67
CA GLU A 172 -79.30 -12.85 52.11
C GLU A 172 -79.37 -11.61 51.22
N ALA A 173 -80.51 -11.39 50.56
CA ALA A 173 -80.77 -10.21 49.73
C ALA A 173 -80.86 -8.91 50.55
N ASP A 174 -81.42 -8.95 51.76
CA ASP A 174 -81.57 -7.77 52.61
C ASP A 174 -80.29 -7.49 53.42
N ALA A 175 -79.56 -8.55 53.80
CA ALA A 175 -78.20 -8.45 54.32
C ALA A 175 -77.27 -7.75 53.31
N GLY A 176 -77.31 -8.17 52.05
CA GLY A 176 -76.51 -7.59 50.96
C GLY A 176 -76.81 -6.10 50.74
N LYS A 177 -78.10 -5.72 50.67
CA LYS A 177 -78.49 -4.30 50.55
C LYS A 177 -77.97 -3.43 51.70
N THR A 178 -77.95 -3.97 52.91
CA THR A 178 -77.47 -3.24 54.10
C THR A 178 -75.95 -3.03 54.03
N VAL A 179 -75.19 -4.07 53.67
CA VAL A 179 -73.74 -3.98 53.45
C VAL A 179 -73.41 -3.00 52.32
N ASP A 180 -74.19 -3.01 51.23
CA ASP A 180 -74.01 -2.10 50.10
C ASP A 180 -74.30 -0.64 50.44
N GLY A 181 -75.35 -0.42 51.23
CA GLY A 181 -75.70 0.91 51.74
C GLY A 181 -74.59 1.48 52.62
N LEU A 182 -74.00 0.66 53.49
CA LEU A 182 -72.89 1.05 54.37
C LEU A 182 -71.59 1.29 53.60
N LEU A 183 -71.29 0.48 52.57
CA LEU A 183 -70.11 0.68 51.71
C LEU A 183 -70.23 2.01 50.94
N LYS A 184 -71.37 2.28 50.32
CA LYS A 184 -71.60 3.55 49.60
C LYS A 184 -71.58 4.78 50.50
N ALA A 185 -72.08 4.67 51.73
CA ALA A 185 -72.05 5.76 52.70
C ALA A 185 -70.65 6.10 53.22
N LYS A 186 -69.67 5.18 53.07
CA LYS A 186 -68.28 5.39 53.51
C LYS A 186 -67.35 5.90 52.39
N GLU A 187 -67.77 5.77 51.13
CA GLU A 187 -67.04 6.27 49.95
C GLU A 187 -67.44 7.70 49.53
N ALA A 188 -68.53 8.23 50.09
CA ALA A 188 -68.95 9.64 49.96
C ALA A 188 -68.33 10.50 51.07
#